data_AF-U5CL16-F1
#
_entry.id   AF-U5CL16-F1
#
_cell.length_a   1.000
_cell.length_b   1.000
_cell.length_c   1.000
_cell.angle_alpha   90.00
_cell.angle_beta   90.00
_cell.angle_gamma   90.00
#
_symmetry.space_group_name_H-M   'P 1'
#
loop_
_entity.id
_entity.type
_entity.pdbx_description
1 polymer ?
#
loop_
_entity_poly.entity_id
_entity_poly.type
_entity_poly.pdbx_seq_one_letter_code
_entity_poly.pdbx_strand_id
1 'polypeptide(L)'
;CQDTSLVKCGDQYLRYYLVEAANCVRVHTVRFKEYYNKKYREVPKHQHKRALVLTARRLIPLIFAILSKGQIYQERGVVST
;
A
#
# COMPACT_ATOMS: atom_id res chain seq x y z
N CYS A 1 13.01 -11.44 -19.24
CA CYS A 1 11.63 -10.96 -19.47
C CYS A 1 10.83 -11.25 -18.21
N GLN A 2 10.81 -10.33 -17.24
CA GLN A 2 10.43 -10.63 -15.85
C GLN A 2 8.93 -10.42 -15.59
N ASP A 3 8.11 -11.27 -16.17
CA ASP A 3 6.76 -11.55 -15.66
C ASP A 3 6.92 -12.60 -14.56
N THR A 4 7.53 -12.22 -13.43
CA THR A 4 7.46 -13.06 -12.23
C THR A 4 6.00 -13.18 -11.85
N SER A 5 5.40 -14.35 -12.07
CA SER A 5 4.03 -14.62 -11.69
C SER A 5 3.87 -14.34 -10.21
N LEU A 6 3.12 -13.29 -9.88
CA LEU A 6 2.65 -13.08 -8.52
C LEU A 6 1.78 -14.29 -8.19
N VAL A 7 2.24 -15.15 -7.28
CA VAL A 7 1.44 -16.28 -6.82
C VAL A 7 0.16 -15.67 -6.24
N LYS A 8 -0.97 -15.91 -6.90
CA LYS A 8 -2.28 -15.38 -6.50
C LYS A 8 -2.82 -16.20 -5.32
N CYS A 9 -2.11 -16.21 -4.20
CA CYS A 9 -2.57 -16.82 -2.97
C CYS A 9 -3.50 -15.88 -2.20
N GLY A 10 -4.42 -16.48 -1.42
CA GLY A 10 -5.34 -15.76 -0.54
C GLY A 10 -6.67 -15.37 -1.18
N ASP A 11 -7.51 -14.71 -0.39
CA ASP A 11 -8.84 -14.28 -0.79
C ASP A 11 -8.80 -13.18 -1.88
N GLN A 12 -9.60 -13.36 -2.92
CA GLN A 12 -9.63 -12.44 -4.06
C GLN A 12 -10.20 -11.08 -3.70
N TYR A 13 -11.23 -11.04 -2.85
CA TYR A 13 -11.88 -9.79 -2.44
C TYR A 13 -10.94 -8.99 -1.55
N LEU A 14 -10.30 -9.64 -0.59
CA LEU A 14 -9.33 -8.99 0.29
C LEU A 14 -8.19 -8.35 -0.52
N ARG A 15 -7.65 -9.07 -1.50
CA ARG A 15 -6.59 -8.51 -2.37
C ARG A 15 -7.09 -7.31 -3.16
N TYR A 16 -8.31 -7.37 -3.68
CA TYR A 16 -8.93 -6.26 -4.42
C TYR A 16 -9.06 -5.02 -3.53
N TYR A 17 -9.66 -5.16 -2.34
CA TYR A 17 -9.86 -4.04 -1.42
C TYR A 17 -8.55 -3.46 -0.88
N LEU A 18 -7.52 -4.28 -0.66
CA LEU A 18 -6.20 -3.77 -0.25
C LEU A 18 -5.54 -2.90 -1.33
N VAL A 19 -5.75 -3.24 -2.61
CA VAL A 19 -5.25 -2.43 -3.73
C VAL A 19 -6.06 -1.14 -3.88
N GLU A 20 -7.38 -1.22 -3.70
CA GLU A 20 -8.27 -0.04 -3.71
C GLU A 20 -7.94 0.91 -2.56
N ALA A 21 -7.75 0.39 -1.35
CA ALA A 21 -7.31 1.14 -0.18
C ALA A 21 -5.95 1.82 -0.43
N ALA A 22 -5.00 1.12 -1.07
CA ALA A 22 -3.71 1.72 -1.42
C ALA A 22 -3.84 2.89 -2.41
N ASN A 23 -4.80 2.83 -3.34
CA ASN A 23 -5.07 3.95 -4.24
C ASN A 23 -5.63 5.16 -3.49
N CYS A 24 -6.54 4.93 -2.53
CA CYS A 24 -7.10 5.96 -1.66
C CYS A 24 -6.00 6.61 -0.78
N VAL A 25 -5.22 5.80 -0.06
CA VAL A 25 -4.15 6.26 0.85
C VAL A 25 -3.07 7.07 0.11
N ARG A 26 -2.76 6.72 -1.14
CA ARG A 26 -1.84 7.50 -1.99
C ARG A 26 -2.30 8.94 -2.21
N VAL A 27 -3.61 9.18 -2.28
CA VAL A 27 -4.19 10.51 -2.51
C VAL A 27 -4.21 11.33 -1.21
N HIS A 28 -4.53 10.68 -0.09
CA HIS A 28 -4.71 11.37 1.20
C HIS A 28 -3.41 11.59 1.98
N THR A 29 -2.44 10.69 1.89
CA THR A 29 -1.22 10.77 2.72
C THR A 29 0.03 11.03 1.87
N VAL A 30 0.75 12.11 2.19
CA VAL A 30 1.97 12.54 1.47
C VAL A 30 3.04 11.44 1.44
N ARG A 31 3.24 10.75 2.57
CA ARG A 31 4.23 9.66 2.70
C ARG A 31 4.01 8.52 1.71
N PHE A 32 2.75 8.12 1.51
CA PHE A 32 2.43 7.04 0.57
C PHE A 32 2.45 7.53 -0.88
N LYS A 33 2.14 8.81 -1.12
CA LYS A 33 2.31 9.46 -2.43
C LYS A 33 3.77 9.46 -2.89
N GLU A 34 4.69 9.83 -2.01
CA GLU A 34 6.13 9.80 -2.29
C GLU A 34 6.63 8.39 -2.59
N TYR A 35 6.21 7.42 -1.76
CA TYR A 35 6.55 6.02 -1.97
C TYR A 35 6.05 5.52 -3.33
N TYR A 36 4.79 5.83 -3.67
CA TYR A 36 4.21 5.49 -4.96
C TYR A 36 5.01 6.08 -6.11
N ASN A 37 5.32 7.39 -6.06
CA ASN A 37 6.06 8.07 -7.12
C ASN A 37 7.46 7.49 -7.31
N LYS A 38 8.15 7.14 -6.21
CA LYS A 38 9.44 6.45 -6.26
C LYS A 38 9.30 5.10 -6.96
N LYS A 39 8.32 4.28 -6.57
CA LYS A 39 8.06 2.98 -7.20
C LYS A 39 7.59 3.07 -8.64
N TYR A 40 6.87 4.13 -9.00
CA TYR A 40 6.44 4.38 -10.37
C TYR A 40 7.64 4.61 -11.30
N ARG A 41 8.63 5.40 -10.86
CA ARG A 41 9.87 5.68 -11.61
C ARG A 41 10.81 4.48 -11.70
N GLU A 42 10.88 3.66 -10.64
CA GLU A 42 11.74 2.47 -10.61
C GLU A 42 11.24 1.33 -11.51
N VAL A 43 9.95 1.30 -11.85
CA VAL A 43 9.35 0.19 -12.59
C VAL A 43 9.43 0.45 -14.10
N PRO A 44 9.99 -0.47 -14.90
CA PRO A 44 10.09 -0.28 -16.36
C PRO A 44 8.79 -0.62 -17.11
N LYS A 45 7.98 -1.56 -16.62
CA LYS A 45 6.75 -2.06 -17.29
C LYS A 45 5.59 -2.19 -16.30
N HIS A 46 4.37 -1.91 -16.77
CA HIS A 46 3.14 -1.89 -15.95
C HIS A 46 3.28 -1.01 -14.70
N GLN A 47 3.89 0.17 -14.88
CA GLN A 47 4.27 1.11 -13.83
C GLN A 47 3.15 1.37 -12.83
N HIS A 48 1.96 1.72 -13.33
CA HIS A 48 0.82 2.05 -12.48
C HIS A 48 0.38 0.87 -11.60
N LYS A 49 0.08 -0.28 -12.20
CA LYS A 49 -0.39 -1.48 -11.48
C LYS A 49 0.66 -2.00 -10.50
N ARG A 50 1.93 -2.07 -10.89
CA ARG A 50 3.01 -2.55 -10.01
C ARG A 50 3.29 -1.59 -8.86
N ALA A 51 3.32 -0.28 -9.12
CA ALA A 51 3.50 0.71 -8.08
C ALA A 51 2.35 0.69 -7.06
N LEU A 52 1.10 0.51 -7.51
CA LEU A 52 -0.05 0.33 -6.61
C LEU A 52 0.08 -0.92 -5.74
N VAL A 53 0.40 -2.07 -6.33
CA VAL A 53 0.57 -3.32 -5.57
C VAL A 53 1.71 -3.23 -4.56
N LEU A 54 2.82 -2.59 -4.91
CA LEU A 54 3.92 -2.35 -3.99
C LEU A 54 3.53 -1.41 -2.85
N THR A 55 2.71 -0.39 -3.14
CA THR A 55 2.17 0.52 -2.14
C THR A 55 1.21 -0.22 -1.20
N ALA A 56 0.33 -1.07 -1.72
CA ALA A 56 -0.54 -1.94 -0.93
C ALA A 56 0.26 -2.86 -0.01
N ARG A 57 1.32 -3.51 -0.53
CA ARG A 57 2.22 -4.35 0.28
C ARG A 57 2.89 -3.58 1.42
N ARG A 58 3.21 -2.30 1.20
CA ARG A 58 3.78 -1.42 2.23
C ARG A 58 2.75 -1.00 3.29
N LEU A 59 1.47 -0.92 2.91
CA LEU A 59 0.36 -0.55 3.77
C LEU A 59 -0.09 -1.68 4.71
N ILE A 60 -0.02 -2.95 4.26
CA ILE A 60 -0.52 -4.12 5.02
C ILE A 60 0.03 -4.20 6.45
N PRO A 61 1.36 -4.10 6.70
CA PRO A 61 1.88 -4.20 8.07
C PRO A 61 1.39 -3.07 8.98
N LEU A 62 1.06 -1.90 8.42
CA LEU A 62 0.50 -0.78 9.16
C LEU A 62 -0.93 -1.07 9.57
N ILE A 63 -1.77 -1.55 8.64
CA ILE A 63 -3.13 -2.01 8.96
C ILE A 63 -3.09 -3.11 10.03
N PHE A 64 -2.23 -4.11 9.86
CA PHE A 64 -2.07 -5.21 10.80
C PHE A 64 -1.65 -4.73 12.19
N ALA A 65 -0.69 -3.80 12.29
CA ALA A 65 -0.25 -3.25 13.56
C ALA A 65 -1.35 -2.44 14.28
N ILE A 66 -2.18 -1.73 13.53
CA ILE A 66 -3.31 -0.94 14.06
C ILE A 66 -4.39 -1.88 14.60
N LEU A 67 -4.78 -2.87 13.79
CA LEU A 67 -5.77 -3.88 14.17
C LEU A 67 -5.31 -4.71 15.37
N SER A 68 -4.04 -5.13 15.38
CA SER A 68 -3.46 -5.91 16.47
C SER A 68 -3.38 -5.14 17.79
N LYS A 69 -3.30 -3.81 17.75
CA LYS A 69 -3.23 -2.96 18.94
C LYS A 69 -4.59 -2.41 19.37
N GLY A 70 -5.63 -2.59 18.57
CA GLY A 70 -6.94 -1.97 18.80
C GLY A 70 -6.90 -0.44 18.82
N GLN A 71 -5.89 0.17 18.18
CA GLN A 71 -5.71 1.62 18.16
C GLN A 71 -6.31 2.23 16.89
N ILE A 72 -6.79 3.46 16.95
CA ILE A 72 -7.17 4.21 15.75
C ILE A 72 -5.89 4.72 15.06
N TYR A 73 -5.87 4.78 13.73
CA TYR A 73 -4.72 5.29 12.99
C TYR A 73 -4.33 6.69 13.48
N GLN A 74 -3.13 6.79 14.04
CA GLN A 74 -2.49 8.06 14.35
C GLN A 74 -1.35 8.28 13.37
N GLU A 75 -1.46 9.32 12.55
CA GLU A 75 -0.30 9.80 11.81
C GLU A 75 0.76 10.20 12.84
N ARG A 76 1.92 9.54 12.78
CA ARG A 76 3.01 9.69 13.74
C ARG A 76 3.50 11.15 13.64
N GLY A 77 2.89 12.04 14.41
CA GLY A 77 2.96 13.49 14.26
C GLY A 77 1.90 14.26 15.06
N VAL A 78 0.75 13.67 15.38
CA VAL A 78 -0.16 14.26 16.37
C VAL A 78 0.15 13.65 17.74
N VAL A 79 1.13 14.24 18.42
CA VAL A 79 1.23 14.13 19.87
C VAL A 79 0.06 14.94 20.40
N SER A 80 -1.03 14.26 20.74
CA SER A 80 -2.10 14.83 21.57
C SER A 80 -1.57 14.90 23.01
N THR A 81 -0.76 15.92 23.29
CA THR A 81 -0.75 16.58 24.61
C THR A 81 -1.96 17.50 24.71
#